data_AF-A0A2V1KAF9-F1
#
_entry.id   AF-A0A2V1KAF9-F1
#
_cell.length_a   1.000
_cell.length_b   1.000
_cell.length_c   1.000
_cell.angle_alpha   90.00
_cell.angle_beta   90.00
_cell.angle_gamma   90.00
#
_symmetry.space_group_name_H-M   'P 1'
#
loop_
_entity.id
_entity.type
_entity.pdbx_description
1 polymer ?
#
loop_
_entity_poly.entity_id
_entity_poly.type
_entity_poly.pdbx_seq_one_letter_code
_entity_poly.pdbx_strand_id
1 'polypeptide(L)'
;MADEWQVEQGTGWIPLAGFGQINPRRDNEEGGRTYFTAQTANGEYAKATGDSIAGGPETWDYGLDQPFLLVDSSGNCVEVMIALLEGGRYAVKSKPGSWPITEAGAS
;
A
#
# COMPACT_ATOMS: atom_id res chain seq x y z
N MET A 1 -4.00 9.02 -20.73
CA MET A 1 -5.03 8.53 -19.80
C MET A 1 -4.37 7.50 -18.86
N ALA A 2 -3.55 7.95 -17.91
CA ALA A 2 -2.75 7.05 -17.06
C ALA A 2 -2.84 7.37 -15.55
N ASP A 3 -3.72 8.30 -15.14
CA ASP A 3 -3.78 8.83 -13.78
C ASP A 3 -5.07 8.48 -13.02
N GLU A 4 -5.88 7.57 -13.57
CA GLU A 4 -7.16 7.22 -12.95
C GLU A 4 -6.98 6.16 -11.86
N TRP A 5 -7.47 6.49 -10.67
CA TRP A 5 -7.50 5.57 -9.54
C TRP A 5 -8.35 4.34 -9.86
N GLN A 6 -7.72 3.17 -9.86
CA GLN A 6 -8.39 1.88 -9.84
C GLN A 6 -8.80 1.56 -8.40
N VAL A 7 -9.98 0.98 -8.20
CA VAL A 7 -10.52 0.71 -6.86
C VAL A 7 -10.89 -0.75 -6.73
N GLU A 8 -10.30 -1.41 -5.74
CA GLU A 8 -10.61 -2.79 -5.37
C GLU A 8 -11.14 -2.80 -3.93
N GLN A 9 -12.10 -3.69 -3.64
CA GLN A 9 -12.72 -3.79 -2.32
C GLN A 9 -12.69 -5.21 -1.80
N GLY A 10 -12.37 -5.39 -0.53
CA GLY A 10 -12.33 -6.73 0.05
C GLY A 10 -11.92 -6.78 1.51
N THR A 11 -11.58 -7.99 1.94
CA THR A 11 -11.05 -8.32 3.26
C THR A 11 -9.86 -9.26 3.06
N GLY A 12 -8.82 -9.13 3.88
CA GLY A 12 -7.60 -9.91 3.69
C GLY A 12 -6.82 -9.42 2.47
N TRP A 13 -6.33 -10.34 1.63
CA TRP A 13 -5.60 -10.00 0.43
C TRP A 13 -6.51 -9.42 -0.66
N ILE A 14 -6.24 -8.19 -1.05
CA ILE A 14 -6.94 -7.42 -2.08
C ILE A 14 -5.97 -7.21 -3.25
N PRO A 15 -6.37 -7.49 -4.50
CA PRO A 15 -5.50 -7.32 -5.65
C PRO A 15 -5.16 -5.85 -5.90
N LEU A 16 -3.95 -5.60 -6.40
CA LEU A 16 -3.48 -4.34 -6.93
C LEU A 16 -3.16 -4.54 -8.41
N ALA A 17 -4.01 -4.00 -9.29
CA ALA A 17 -3.91 -4.22 -10.73
C ALA A 17 -2.50 -3.86 -11.26
N GLY A 18 -1.84 -4.84 -11.88
CA GLY A 18 -0.50 -4.66 -12.44
C GLY A 18 0.65 -4.60 -11.42
N PHE A 19 0.39 -4.85 -10.14
CA PHE A 19 1.41 -4.81 -9.09
C PHE A 19 1.48 -6.10 -8.27
N GLY A 20 0.34 -6.58 -7.77
CA GLY A 20 0.30 -7.74 -6.87
C GLY A 20 -0.92 -7.70 -5.96
N GLN A 21 -0.72 -7.72 -4.63
CA GLN A 21 -1.79 -7.73 -3.64
C GLN A 21 -1.39 -7.04 -2.33
N ILE A 22 -2.39 -6.57 -1.58
CA ILE A 22 -2.22 -5.90 -0.29
C ILE A 22 -3.20 -6.44 0.75
N ASN A 23 -2.76 -6.55 2.00
CA ASN A 23 -3.54 -7.07 3.10
C ASN A 23 -3.63 -6.06 4.25
N PRO A 24 -4.58 -5.09 4.17
CA PRO A 24 -4.89 -4.18 5.27
C PRO A 24 -5.62 -4.89 6.39
N ARG A 25 -5.24 -4.56 7.63
CA ARG A 25 -5.71 -5.16 8.86
C ARG A 25 -5.76 -4.11 9.97
N ARG A 26 -6.52 -4.38 11.03
CA ARG A 26 -6.58 -3.58 12.26
C ARG A 26 -6.55 -4.48 13.49
N ASP A 27 -5.92 -4.02 14.58
CA ASP A 27 -5.83 -4.79 15.82
C ASP A 27 -7.12 -4.74 16.65
N ASN A 28 -7.89 -3.66 16.58
CA ASN A 28 -9.20 -3.48 17.26
C ASN A 28 -10.12 -2.51 16.50
N GLU A 29 -11.45 -2.66 16.66
CA GLU A 29 -12.45 -1.84 15.94
C GLU A 29 -12.61 -0.41 16.50
N GLU A 30 -12.37 -0.19 17.81
CA GLU A 30 -12.53 1.11 18.49
C GLU A 30 -11.18 1.80 18.73
N GLY A 31 -10.54 2.28 17.64
CA GLY A 31 -9.29 3.05 17.72
C GLY A 31 -8.01 2.22 17.54
N GLY A 32 -8.14 1.05 16.92
CA GLY A 32 -7.01 0.15 16.66
C GLY A 32 -6.00 0.69 15.66
N ARG A 33 -4.76 0.19 15.77
CA ARG A 33 -3.69 0.47 14.82
C ARG A 33 -3.99 -0.21 13.50
N THR A 34 -3.76 0.50 12.42
CA THR A 34 -3.93 0.05 11.05
C THR A 34 -2.59 -0.38 10.48
N TYR A 35 -2.52 -1.62 10.01
CA TYR A 35 -1.30 -2.20 9.45
C TYR A 35 -1.58 -2.95 8.16
N PHE A 36 -0.60 -2.99 7.25
CA PHE A 36 -0.72 -3.75 6.03
C PHE A 36 0.57 -4.51 5.69
N THR A 37 0.41 -5.56 4.90
CA THR A 37 1.50 -6.21 4.16
C THR A 37 1.15 -6.13 2.68
N ALA A 38 2.14 -5.88 1.82
CA ALA A 38 1.96 -5.89 0.38
C ALA A 38 2.94 -6.87 -0.27
N GLN A 39 2.44 -7.61 -1.25
CA GLN A 39 3.21 -8.52 -2.07
C GLN A 39 3.09 -8.14 -3.53
N THR A 40 4.18 -8.33 -4.26
CA THR A 40 4.28 -8.15 -5.70
C THR A 40 3.71 -9.36 -6.43
N ALA A 41 3.54 -9.27 -7.75
CA ALA A 41 2.96 -10.35 -8.56
C ALA A 41 3.79 -11.66 -8.55
N ASN A 42 5.09 -11.58 -8.25
CA ASN A 42 5.98 -12.74 -8.07
C ASN A 42 6.02 -13.25 -6.61
N GLY A 43 5.21 -12.68 -5.71
CA GLY A 43 5.10 -13.12 -4.30
C GLY A 43 6.19 -12.57 -3.37
N GLU A 44 7.04 -11.65 -3.84
CA GLU A 44 7.99 -10.93 -3.01
C GLU A 44 7.29 -9.86 -2.17
N TYR A 45 7.90 -9.44 -1.06
CA TYR A 45 7.39 -8.30 -0.30
C TYR A 45 7.74 -6.98 -1.00
N ALA A 46 6.74 -6.13 -1.18
CA ALA A 46 6.96 -4.77 -1.68
C ALA A 46 7.68 -3.92 -0.64
N LYS A 47 8.30 -2.82 -1.06
CA LYS A 47 8.72 -1.75 -0.13
C LYS A 47 7.65 -0.68 -0.08
N ALA A 48 7.50 -0.01 1.07
CA ALA A 48 6.55 1.07 1.26
C ALA A 48 7.22 2.37 1.72
N THR A 49 6.69 3.52 1.29
CA THR A 49 7.11 4.84 1.80
C THR A 49 5.97 5.85 1.71
N GLY A 50 5.99 6.87 2.58
CA GLY A 50 4.99 7.92 2.66
C GLY A 50 4.93 8.52 4.06
N ASP A 51 4.37 9.72 4.20
CA ASP A 51 4.29 10.43 5.49
C ASP A 51 3.50 9.66 6.56
N SER A 52 2.55 8.84 6.10
CA SER A 52 1.69 8.02 6.95
C SER A 52 2.24 6.61 7.20
N ILE A 53 3.41 6.28 6.62
CA ILE A 53 4.00 4.94 6.69
C ILE A 53 5.08 4.88 7.77
N ALA A 54 4.92 3.94 8.68
CA ALA A 54 5.94 3.59 9.68
C ALA A 54 6.04 2.06 9.81
N GLY A 55 7.12 1.56 10.39
CA GLY A 55 7.28 0.13 10.67
C GLY A 55 8.34 -0.60 9.83
N GLY A 56 8.28 -1.92 9.86
CA GLY A 56 9.38 -2.85 9.52
C GLY A 56 9.50 -3.22 8.04
N PRO A 57 10.29 -4.28 7.71
CA PRO A 57 10.61 -4.63 6.33
C PRO A 57 9.45 -5.28 5.54
N GLU A 58 8.40 -5.78 6.22
CA GLU A 58 7.33 -6.58 5.60
C GLU A 58 5.91 -6.16 6.04
N THR A 59 5.78 -5.45 7.16
CA THR A 59 4.49 -4.97 7.68
C THR A 59 4.67 -3.54 8.18
N TRP A 60 3.77 -2.67 7.74
CA TRP A 60 3.80 -1.24 8.01
C TRP A 60 2.52 -0.79 8.66
N ASP A 61 2.63 0.17 9.57
CA ASP A 61 1.54 1.02 10.00
C ASP A 61 1.21 2.02 8.89
N TYR A 62 -0.08 2.37 8.74
CA TYR A 62 -0.54 3.33 7.74
C TYR A 62 -1.67 4.21 8.26
N GLY A 63 -1.83 5.41 7.68
CA GLY A 63 -3.00 6.27 7.90
C GLY A 63 -4.13 5.97 6.91
N LEU A 64 -5.36 5.83 7.39
CA LEU A 64 -6.55 5.73 6.53
C LEU A 64 -6.72 7.00 5.69
N ASP A 65 -7.16 6.83 4.45
CA ASP A 65 -7.43 7.91 3.49
C ASP A 65 -6.21 8.81 3.22
N GLN A 66 -5.00 8.31 3.47
CA GLN A 66 -3.74 8.98 3.16
C GLN A 66 -2.96 8.16 2.14
N PRO A 67 -2.48 8.78 1.05
CA PRO A 67 -1.73 8.07 0.04
C PRO A 67 -0.33 7.70 0.52
N PHE A 68 0.19 6.60 0.01
CA PHE A 68 1.56 6.15 0.15
C PHE A 68 2.01 5.42 -1.11
N LEU A 69 3.31 5.14 -1.23
CA LEU A 69 3.88 4.48 -2.39
C LEU A 69 4.29 3.05 -2.05
N LEU A 70 4.12 2.15 -3.02
CA LEU A 70 4.71 0.82 -3.03
C LEU A 70 5.64 0.68 -4.24
N VAL A 71 6.75 -0.04 -4.07
CA VAL A 71 7.64 -0.39 -5.18
C VAL A 71 8.05 -1.86 -5.12
N ASP A 72 8.14 -2.48 -6.31
CA ASP A 72 8.72 -3.81 -6.46
C ASP A 72 10.25 -3.77 -6.69
N SER A 73 10.87 -4.94 -6.81
CA SER A 73 12.30 -5.08 -7.06
C SER A 73 12.73 -4.62 -8.47
N SER A 74 11.80 -4.48 -9.41
CA SER A 74 12.02 -4.00 -10.78
C SER A 74 11.84 -2.49 -10.94
N GLY A 75 11.41 -1.79 -9.88
CA GLY A 75 11.13 -0.36 -9.89
C GLY A 75 9.71 0.00 -10.34
N ASN A 76 8.81 -0.96 -10.53
CA ASN A 76 7.39 -0.69 -10.74
C ASN A 76 6.81 -0.07 -9.47
N CYS A 77 6.27 1.14 -9.59
CA CYS A 77 5.79 1.92 -8.45
C CYS A 77 4.30 2.23 -8.60
N VAL A 78 3.56 2.06 -7.51
CA VAL A 78 2.15 2.42 -7.42
C VAL A 78 1.90 3.34 -6.23
N GLU A 79 1.04 4.34 -6.41
CA GLU A 79 0.46 5.10 -5.32
C GLU A 79 -0.80 4.39 -4.84
N VAL A 80 -0.93 4.23 -3.52
CA VAL A 80 -1.99 3.46 -2.87
C VAL A 80 -2.65 4.30 -1.80
N MET A 81 -3.96 4.19 -1.67
CA MET A 81 -4.72 4.75 -0.56
C MET A 81 -5.73 3.72 -0.05
N ILE A 82 -5.83 3.57 1.27
CA ILE A 82 -6.69 2.57 1.90
C ILE A 82 -7.76 3.29 2.73
N ALA A 83 -9.02 2.96 2.49
CA ALA A 83 -10.18 3.45 3.24
C ALA A 83 -10.89 2.29 3.94
N LEU A 84 -11.48 2.56 5.10
CA LEU A 84 -12.31 1.60 5.82
C LEU A 84 -13.75 1.65 5.31
N LEU A 85 -14.34 0.49 5.06
CA LEU A 85 -15.73 0.33 4.66
C LEU A 85 -16.54 -0.36 5.78
N GLU A 86 -17.86 -0.33 5.63
CA GLU A 86 -18.77 -1.05 6.52
C GLU A 86 -18.46 -2.55 6.57
N GLY A 87 -18.70 -3.15 7.74
CA GLY A 87 -18.47 -4.59 7.96
C GLY A 87 -16.99 -4.99 8.02
N GLY A 88 -16.08 -4.05 8.27
CA GLY A 88 -14.64 -4.31 8.38
C GLY A 88 -13.95 -4.60 7.05
N ARG A 89 -14.58 -4.22 5.94
CA ARG A 89 -14.01 -4.27 4.60
C ARG A 89 -13.11 -3.07 4.35
N TYR A 90 -12.29 -3.16 3.31
CA TYR A 90 -11.42 -2.07 2.88
C TYR A 90 -11.69 -1.73 1.42
N ALA A 91 -11.62 -0.45 1.08
CA ALA A 91 -11.43 0.01 -0.29
C ALA A 91 -9.96 0.37 -0.45
N VAL A 92 -9.30 -0.24 -1.44
CA VAL A 92 -7.93 0.06 -1.80
C VAL A 92 -7.96 0.72 -3.16
N LYS A 93 -7.47 1.96 -3.22
CA LYS A 93 -7.29 2.69 -4.47
C LYS A 93 -5.84 2.61 -4.87
N SER A 94 -5.57 2.36 -6.15
CA SER A 94 -4.22 2.39 -6.69
C SER A 94 -4.13 3.04 -8.07
N LYS A 95 -3.02 3.70 -8.35
CA LYS A 95 -2.66 4.21 -9.69
C LYS A 95 -1.13 4.14 -9.86
N PRO A 96 -0.60 4.29 -11.08
CA PRO A 96 0.83 4.43 -11.28
C PRO A 96 1.43 5.53 -10.41
N GLY A 97 2.55 5.26 -9.77
CA GLY A 97 3.27 6.18 -8.89
C GLY A 97 4.68 6.46 -9.41
N SER A 98 5.41 7.30 -8.68
CA SER A 98 6.83 7.54 -8.93
C SER A 98 7.57 7.42 -7.61
N TRP A 99 8.43 6.40 -7.50
CA TRP A 99 9.20 6.19 -6.29
C TRP A 99 10.16 7.36 -6.10
N PRO A 100 10.25 7.97 -4.91
CA PRO A 100 11.23 9.01 -4.67
C PRO A 100 12.60 8.39 -4.91
N ILE A 101 13.32 8.92 -5.91
CA ILE A 101 14.73 8.61 -6.07
C ILE A 101 15.39 9.25 -4.86
N THR A 102 15.66 8.47 -3.82
CA THR A 102 16.68 8.88 -2.87
C THR A 102 17.93 8.99 -3.71
N GLU A 103 18.37 10.22 -4.02
CA GLU A 103 19.76 10.44 -4.36
C GLU A 103 20.54 9.84 -3.20
N ALA A 104 21.05 8.62 -3.39
CA ALA A 104 22.06 8.05 -2.55
C ALA A 104 23.20 9.06 -2.62
N GLY A 105 23.29 9.90 -1.59
CA GLY A 105 24.33 10.88 -1.45
C GLY A 105 25.67 10.19 -1.68
N ALA A 106 26.47 10.80 -2.54
CA ALA A 106 27.87 10.55 -2.61
C ALA A 106 28.47 10.53 -1.19
N SER A 107 29.13 9.44 -0.84
CA SER A 107 30.20 9.33 0.15
C SER A 107 30.90 7.99 -0.03
#